data_AF-A0A7X7J2D9-F1
#
_entry.id   AF-A0A7X7J2D9-F1
#
_cell.length_a   1.000
_cell.length_b   1.000
_cell.length_c   1.000
_cell.angle_alpha   90.00
_cell.angle_beta   90.00
_cell.angle_gamma   90.00
#
_symmetry.space_group_name_H-M   'P 1'
#
loop_
_entity.id
_entity.type
_entity.pdbx_description
1 polymer ?
#
loop_
_entity_poly.entity_id
_entity_poly.type
_entity_poly.pdbx_seq_one_letter_code
_entity_poly.pdbx_strand_id
1 'polypeptide(L)'
;MWNSWDWPGITFETGLMHDLGLNCVRILVPYSNGGWNGPNIPADRLQKLEDVVNLMGDHGIRSIVTLFDWETSFPASGTSTWNNHITHMSKIVDRLKNNPFVLMWDVKNEPDHPANYGWCDCDPGACGNWDCNPSQRDKIVSWLNRMCNAIRARDPNHPASAGMRWWENLPDVLSFVDVAIFHSYWPNISTEEIPQTKGYMGASQKPIVVEEWGWPTNPNPCYRDGRLIDDYNETRQYDLYVSHLTAFTEHDIAGGLQWMTFDAKAYTTNQNESFENYFGLWRYGRTYLKPAGVYYRDHFPVSPFPGAPPAQVTAFAGTPAGRCVRLSWMNPADSDFGGTMIRFSQTAPPASPSDGTLVCDRPAAPASLDEFQHFEPPQGTLYYSAFSYDSVLPSYAAPAAVTVISGTPGDFDYDGDVDQADFGHMQTCFSGSFVPQTNADCHDAMLDYDNDVDDWDFAIFRACFSGPGVPADAACAE
;
A
#
# COMPACT_ATOMS: atom_id res chain seq x y z
N MET A 1 21.11 -0.34 -12.51
CA MET A 1 20.09 0.72 -12.38
C MET A 1 20.69 2.09 -12.07
N TRP A 2 21.26 2.34 -10.89
CA TRP A 2 21.62 3.71 -10.44
C TRP A 2 22.59 4.49 -11.36
N ASN A 3 23.57 3.84 -11.97
CA ASN A 3 24.53 4.48 -12.90
C ASN A 3 24.06 4.54 -14.36
N SER A 4 22.99 3.84 -14.71
CA SER A 4 22.46 3.75 -16.07
C SER A 4 20.95 3.73 -15.96
N TRP A 5 20.41 4.90 -15.66
CA TRP A 5 18.99 5.10 -15.40
C TRP A 5 18.19 4.92 -16.69
N ASP A 6 17.34 3.90 -16.73
CA ASP A 6 16.47 3.57 -17.86
C ASP A 6 15.02 3.53 -17.38
N TRP A 7 14.42 4.72 -17.24
CA TRP A 7 13.05 4.85 -16.73
C TRP A 7 12.02 4.07 -17.56
N PRO A 8 12.02 4.14 -18.92
CA PRO A 8 11.11 3.32 -19.73
C PRO A 8 11.29 1.81 -19.48
N GLY A 9 12.53 1.34 -19.32
CA GLY A 9 12.80 -0.06 -18.98
C GLY A 9 12.24 -0.44 -17.61
N ILE A 10 12.43 0.41 -16.59
CA ILE A 10 11.90 0.20 -15.23
C ILE A 10 10.37 0.15 -15.24
N THR A 11 9.69 1.11 -15.89
CA THR A 11 8.22 1.12 -16.01
C THR A 11 7.68 -0.13 -16.70
N PHE A 12 8.32 -0.56 -17.79
CA PHE A 12 7.95 -1.79 -18.47
C PHE A 12 8.13 -3.04 -17.58
N GLU A 13 9.23 -3.11 -16.83
CA GLU A 13 9.51 -4.19 -15.90
C GLU A 13 8.53 -4.21 -14.71
N THR A 14 8.11 -3.05 -14.20
CA THR A 14 7.08 -2.96 -13.15
C THR A 14 5.74 -3.53 -13.63
N GLY A 15 5.32 -3.27 -14.87
CA GLY A 15 4.12 -3.89 -15.43
C GLY A 15 4.22 -5.42 -15.47
N LEU A 16 5.38 -5.95 -15.86
CA LEU A 16 5.63 -7.40 -15.83
C LEU A 16 5.67 -7.97 -14.39
N MET A 17 6.14 -7.21 -13.40
CA MET A 17 6.08 -7.60 -12.00
C MET A 17 4.63 -7.71 -11.51
N HIS A 18 3.80 -6.72 -11.84
CA HIS A 18 2.38 -6.71 -11.53
C HIS A 18 1.66 -7.91 -12.17
N ASP A 19 1.84 -8.13 -13.47
CA ASP A 19 1.23 -9.24 -14.21
C ASP A 19 1.71 -10.63 -13.73
N LEU A 20 2.93 -10.69 -13.19
CA LEU A 20 3.47 -11.89 -12.56
C LEU A 20 2.84 -12.16 -11.18
N GLY A 21 2.13 -11.19 -10.61
CA GLY A 21 1.46 -11.28 -9.31
C GLY A 21 2.33 -10.86 -8.13
N LEU A 22 3.40 -10.09 -8.33
CA LEU A 22 4.18 -9.55 -7.21
C LEU A 22 3.38 -8.42 -6.55
N ASN A 23 3.40 -8.36 -5.23
CA ASN A 23 2.87 -7.23 -4.45
C ASN A 23 3.95 -6.57 -3.55
N CYS A 24 5.19 -7.05 -3.61
CA CYS A 24 6.30 -6.47 -2.87
C CYS A 24 7.62 -6.61 -3.63
N VAL A 25 8.49 -5.60 -3.49
CA VAL A 25 9.88 -5.60 -3.97
C VAL A 25 10.83 -5.11 -2.89
N ARG A 26 12.07 -5.56 -2.95
CA ARG A 26 13.19 -5.02 -2.17
C ARG A 26 14.08 -4.17 -3.05
N ILE A 27 14.36 -2.95 -2.60
CA ILE A 27 15.23 -1.99 -3.29
C ILE A 27 16.54 -1.89 -2.52
N LEU A 28 17.61 -2.37 -3.14
CA LEU A 28 18.96 -2.26 -2.61
C LEU A 28 19.54 -0.86 -2.88
N VAL A 29 19.66 -0.05 -1.83
CA VAL A 29 20.26 1.29 -1.89
C VAL A 29 21.73 1.20 -1.49
N PRO A 30 22.68 1.46 -2.43
CA PRO A 30 24.08 1.57 -2.08
C PRO A 30 24.34 2.70 -1.09
N TYR A 31 25.25 2.48 -0.13
CA TYR A 31 25.70 3.58 0.72
C TYR A 31 26.57 4.59 -0.03
N SER A 32 27.70 4.15 -0.60
CA SER A 32 28.69 5.03 -1.26
C SER A 32 28.83 4.80 -2.76
N ASN A 33 28.50 3.61 -3.24
CA ASN A 33 28.61 3.24 -4.66
C ASN A 33 27.46 3.84 -5.50
N GLY A 34 27.54 3.69 -6.83
CA GLY A 34 26.41 4.06 -7.70
C GLY A 34 26.04 5.55 -7.70
N GLY A 35 26.93 6.43 -7.23
CA GLY A 35 26.69 7.87 -7.09
C GLY A 35 25.87 8.26 -5.84
N TRP A 36 25.76 7.39 -4.83
CA TRP A 36 25.06 7.69 -3.58
C TRP A 36 25.92 8.48 -2.57
N ASN A 37 27.25 8.42 -2.68
CA ASN A 37 28.20 9.31 -1.98
C ASN A 37 28.05 9.36 -0.44
N GLY A 38 27.59 8.26 0.19
CA GLY A 38 27.51 8.12 1.64
C GLY A 38 26.65 9.21 2.28
N PRO A 39 27.20 10.05 3.19
CA PRO A 39 26.43 11.13 3.82
C PRO A 39 26.03 12.25 2.85
N ASN A 40 26.66 12.34 1.68
CA ASN A 40 26.47 13.43 0.71
C ASN A 40 25.60 13.01 -0.48
N ILE A 41 24.47 12.36 -0.20
CA ILE A 41 23.52 11.89 -1.21
C ILE A 41 23.07 13.06 -2.12
N PRO A 42 23.28 12.95 -3.45
CA PRO A 42 22.73 13.91 -4.41
C PRO A 42 21.20 13.93 -4.40
N ALA A 43 20.61 15.11 -4.62
CA ALA A 43 19.14 15.26 -4.63
C ALA A 43 18.47 14.39 -5.72
N ASP A 44 19.12 14.21 -6.87
CA ASP A 44 18.59 13.37 -7.96
C ASP A 44 18.54 11.88 -7.59
N ARG A 45 19.40 11.42 -6.66
CA ARG A 45 19.35 10.03 -6.15
C ARG A 45 18.15 9.80 -5.27
N LEU A 46 17.87 10.74 -4.36
CA LEU A 46 16.69 10.69 -3.52
C LEU A 46 15.40 10.75 -4.35
N GLN A 47 15.36 11.62 -5.36
CA GLN A 47 14.21 11.70 -6.26
C GLN A 47 14.00 10.39 -7.02
N LYS A 48 15.06 9.83 -7.63
CA LYS A 48 14.96 8.55 -8.35
C LYS A 48 14.47 7.41 -7.48
N LEU A 49 14.91 7.32 -6.22
CA LEU A 49 14.42 6.30 -5.29
C LEU A 49 12.92 6.46 -5.02
N GLU A 50 12.47 7.69 -4.73
CA GLU A 50 11.05 8.00 -4.53
C GLU A 50 10.22 7.69 -5.78
N ASP A 51 10.73 8.03 -6.97
CA ASP A 51 10.06 7.73 -8.23
C ASP A 51 9.83 6.21 -8.39
N VAL A 52 10.83 5.35 -8.08
CA VAL A 52 10.65 3.89 -8.10
C VAL A 52 9.61 3.45 -7.08
N VAL A 53 9.69 3.95 -5.85
CA VAL A 53 8.74 3.59 -4.78
C VAL A 53 7.30 3.92 -5.19
N ASN A 54 7.08 5.09 -5.79
CA ASN A 54 5.78 5.51 -6.31
C ASN A 54 5.31 4.62 -7.46
N LEU A 55 6.18 4.40 -8.47
CA LEU A 55 5.85 3.55 -9.61
C LEU A 55 5.44 2.14 -9.17
N MET A 56 6.12 1.55 -8.18
CA MET A 56 5.75 0.26 -7.61
C MET A 56 4.39 0.36 -6.90
N GLY A 57 4.19 1.39 -6.10
CA GLY A 57 2.94 1.67 -5.39
C GLY A 57 1.71 1.75 -6.30
N ASP A 58 1.86 2.45 -7.42
CA ASP A 58 0.83 2.63 -8.45
C ASP A 58 0.46 1.30 -9.15
N HIS A 59 1.26 0.25 -8.96
CA HIS A 59 1.01 -1.11 -9.46
C HIS A 59 0.65 -2.09 -8.33
N GLY A 60 0.36 -1.58 -7.13
CA GLY A 60 -0.02 -2.37 -5.97
C GLY A 60 1.15 -3.12 -5.34
N ILE A 61 2.37 -2.66 -5.60
CA ILE A 61 3.63 -3.25 -5.13
C ILE A 61 4.23 -2.36 -4.05
N ARG A 62 4.47 -2.90 -2.86
CA ARG A 62 5.12 -2.17 -1.76
C ARG A 62 6.63 -2.38 -1.73
N SER A 63 7.36 -1.35 -1.31
CA SER A 63 8.82 -1.34 -1.34
C SER A 63 9.42 -1.55 0.04
N ILE A 64 10.27 -2.57 0.17
CA ILE A 64 11.24 -2.70 1.26
C ILE A 64 12.50 -1.96 0.83
N VAL A 65 12.93 -0.96 1.62
CA VAL A 65 14.10 -0.14 1.25
C VAL A 65 15.29 -0.53 2.12
N THR A 66 16.30 -1.16 1.51
CA THR A 66 17.54 -1.56 2.16
C THR A 66 18.55 -0.42 2.14
N LEU A 67 19.00 0.05 3.29
CA LEU A 67 19.65 1.36 3.43
C LEU A 67 21.17 1.39 3.25
N PHE A 68 21.88 0.28 3.49
CA PHE A 68 23.34 0.26 3.55
C PHE A 68 23.96 -0.84 2.67
N ASP A 69 23.50 -0.95 1.43
CA ASP A 69 24.04 -1.97 0.53
C ASP A 69 25.50 -1.67 0.14
N TRP A 70 26.30 -2.74 0.07
CA TRP A 70 27.78 -2.73 -0.05
C TRP A 70 28.56 -1.96 1.03
N GLU A 71 27.92 -1.43 2.07
CA GLU A 71 28.63 -0.86 3.21
C GLU A 71 29.14 -1.96 4.13
N THR A 72 30.41 -1.89 4.52
CA THR A 72 31.08 -2.91 5.33
C THR A 72 31.71 -2.37 6.62
N SER A 73 31.49 -1.09 6.94
CA SER A 73 31.89 -0.51 8.22
C SER A 73 30.73 -0.57 9.22
N PHE A 74 31.06 -0.95 10.46
CA PHE A 74 30.12 -1.10 11.58
C PHE A 74 30.58 -0.21 12.74
N PRO A 75 30.53 1.13 12.59
CA PRO A 75 31.16 2.07 13.50
C PRO A 75 30.50 2.11 14.89
N ALA A 76 31.33 2.34 15.91
CA ALA A 76 30.86 2.65 17.26
C ALA A 76 30.12 4.00 17.30
N SER A 77 29.18 4.14 18.25
CA SER A 77 28.44 5.39 18.46
C SER A 77 29.37 6.57 18.73
N GLY A 78 29.01 7.75 18.22
CA GLY A 78 29.77 9.00 18.39
C GLY A 78 31.00 9.16 17.50
N THR A 79 31.39 8.15 16.72
CA THR A 79 32.46 8.28 15.72
C THR A 79 32.00 9.12 14.51
N SER A 80 32.95 9.67 13.75
CA SER A 80 32.65 10.39 12.51
C SER A 80 31.94 9.50 11.48
N THR A 81 32.36 8.25 11.33
CA THR A 81 31.71 7.28 10.44
C THR A 81 30.28 6.97 10.89
N TRP A 82 30.03 6.82 12.19
CA TRP A 82 28.66 6.70 12.72
C TRP A 82 27.79 7.91 12.36
N ASN A 83 28.31 9.12 12.52
CA ASN A 83 27.58 10.35 12.16
C ASN A 83 27.29 10.41 10.64
N ASN A 84 28.20 9.90 9.81
CA ASN A 84 27.97 9.77 8.38
C ASN A 84 26.85 8.77 8.06
N HIS A 85 26.81 7.61 8.74
CA HIS A 85 25.74 6.62 8.57
C HIS A 85 24.38 7.20 8.99
N ILE A 86 24.33 7.89 10.13
CA ILE A 86 23.11 8.58 10.56
C ILE A 86 22.68 9.63 9.54
N THR A 87 23.60 10.42 8.99
CA THR A 87 23.28 11.43 7.97
C THR A 87 22.70 10.79 6.72
N HIS A 88 23.29 9.69 6.25
CA HIS A 88 22.82 8.94 5.08
C HIS A 88 21.41 8.37 5.31
N MET A 89 21.22 7.58 6.38
CA MET A 89 19.92 6.99 6.74
C MET A 89 18.85 8.07 6.88
N SER A 90 19.15 9.16 7.60
CA SER A 90 18.17 10.22 7.86
C SER A 90 17.66 10.86 6.57
N LYS A 91 18.52 11.07 5.57
CA LYS A 91 18.12 11.66 4.28
C LYS A 91 17.13 10.78 3.52
N ILE A 92 17.31 9.46 3.57
CA ILE A 92 16.41 8.51 2.89
C ILE A 92 15.11 8.36 3.68
N VAL A 93 15.20 8.10 4.99
CA VAL A 93 14.03 7.90 5.86
C VAL A 93 13.16 9.15 5.93
N ASP A 94 13.75 10.34 6.15
CA ASP A 94 12.96 11.58 6.23
C ASP A 94 12.27 11.91 4.89
N ARG A 95 12.80 11.45 3.76
CA ARG A 95 12.20 11.65 2.43
C ARG A 95 10.98 10.75 2.22
N LEU A 96 11.02 9.49 2.64
CA LEU A 96 9.97 8.50 2.30
C LEU A 96 9.09 8.06 3.47
N LYS A 97 9.35 8.47 4.72
CA LYS A 97 8.57 8.01 5.89
C LYS A 97 7.06 8.27 5.85
N ASN A 98 6.62 9.22 5.03
CA ASN A 98 5.19 9.53 4.82
C ASN A 98 4.66 8.98 3.49
N ASN A 99 5.49 8.26 2.73
CA ASN A 99 5.10 7.66 1.47
C ASN A 99 4.34 6.35 1.76
N PRO A 100 3.08 6.21 1.34
CA PRO A 100 2.25 5.05 1.66
C PRO A 100 2.69 3.74 0.98
N PHE A 101 3.70 3.82 0.10
CA PHE A 101 4.20 2.70 -0.68
C PHE A 101 5.48 2.08 -0.12
N VAL A 102 6.04 2.63 0.96
CA VAL A 102 7.07 1.96 1.75
C VAL A 102 6.41 0.90 2.62
N LEU A 103 6.89 -0.35 2.56
CA LEU A 103 6.43 -1.41 3.45
C LEU A 103 7.19 -1.37 4.77
N MET A 104 8.52 -1.35 4.69
CA MET A 104 9.42 -1.35 5.83
C MET A 104 10.83 -0.93 5.43
N TRP A 105 11.64 -0.65 6.44
CA TRP A 105 13.06 -0.40 6.31
C TRP A 105 13.86 -1.68 6.58
N ASP A 106 14.77 -2.01 5.68
CA ASP A 106 15.82 -2.99 5.94
C ASP A 106 17.14 -2.23 6.14
N VAL A 107 17.84 -2.48 7.25
CA VAL A 107 19.09 -1.77 7.52
C VAL A 107 20.14 -2.16 6.49
N LYS A 108 20.32 -3.45 6.20
CA LYS A 108 21.44 -3.90 5.39
C LYS A 108 21.20 -5.33 4.87
N ASN A 109 21.59 -5.53 3.61
CA ASN A 109 21.77 -6.84 3.04
C ASN A 109 22.97 -7.60 3.62
N GLU A 110 22.72 -8.80 4.15
CA GLU A 110 23.67 -9.78 4.68
C GLU A 110 24.75 -9.16 5.58
N PRO A 111 24.39 -8.53 6.72
CA PRO A 111 25.37 -7.98 7.65
C PRO A 111 26.27 -9.08 8.23
N ASP A 112 25.77 -10.31 8.32
CA ASP A 112 26.44 -11.55 8.69
C ASP A 112 27.08 -12.29 7.50
N HIS A 113 27.36 -11.62 6.38
CA HIS A 113 28.22 -12.19 5.34
C HIS A 113 29.67 -12.34 5.85
N PRO A 114 30.40 -13.44 5.56
CA PRO A 114 31.79 -13.64 6.00
C PRO A 114 32.77 -12.52 5.62
N ALA A 115 32.50 -11.77 4.57
CA ALA A 115 33.30 -10.58 4.22
C ALA A 115 33.25 -9.47 5.29
N ASN A 116 32.20 -9.42 6.11
CA ASN A 116 32.01 -8.42 7.16
C ASN A 116 32.62 -8.81 8.50
N TYR A 117 32.64 -10.13 8.80
CA TYR A 117 33.12 -10.63 10.08
C TYR A 117 34.43 -11.45 10.01
N GLY A 118 34.94 -11.73 8.82
CA GLY A 118 36.15 -12.50 8.58
C GLY A 118 35.84 -13.98 8.32
N TRP A 119 36.73 -14.64 7.57
CA TRP A 119 36.63 -16.06 7.28
C TRP A 119 37.04 -16.87 8.50
N CYS A 120 36.19 -17.79 8.95
CA CYS A 120 36.60 -18.90 9.78
C CYS A 120 36.64 -20.17 8.95
N ASP A 121 37.46 -21.14 9.36
CA ASP A 121 37.75 -22.36 8.62
C ASP A 121 36.49 -23.25 8.58
N CYS A 122 35.59 -22.98 7.64
CA CYS A 122 34.38 -23.74 7.35
C CYS A 122 34.38 -24.11 5.87
N ASP A 123 33.88 -25.31 5.57
CA ASP A 123 33.67 -25.75 4.18
C ASP A 123 32.85 -24.69 3.42
N PRO A 124 33.18 -24.40 2.15
CA PRO A 124 32.36 -23.55 1.30
C PRO A 124 30.90 -24.03 1.31
N GLY A 125 29.97 -23.17 1.74
CA GLY A 125 28.55 -23.50 1.88
C GLY A 125 28.09 -23.89 3.29
N ALA A 126 29.01 -24.04 4.26
CA ALA A 126 28.71 -24.27 5.68
C ALA A 126 29.11 -23.08 6.59
N CYS A 127 29.49 -21.96 5.98
CA CYS A 127 29.90 -20.73 6.68
C CYS A 127 28.70 -19.89 7.11
N GLY A 128 27.90 -20.46 8.02
CA GLY A 128 26.73 -19.82 8.63
C GLY A 128 26.96 -19.26 10.02
N ASN A 129 27.93 -19.81 10.76
CA ASN A 129 28.13 -19.43 12.15
C ASN A 129 29.19 -18.33 12.31
N TRP A 130 28.73 -17.10 12.55
CA TRP A 130 29.59 -15.95 12.82
C TRP A 130 30.18 -15.90 14.25
N ASP A 131 29.85 -16.86 15.12
CA ASP A 131 30.40 -16.99 16.48
C ASP A 131 31.90 -17.31 16.48
N CYS A 132 32.46 -17.69 15.33
CA CYS A 132 33.88 -17.85 15.16
C CYS A 132 34.66 -16.51 15.26
N ASN A 133 33.98 -15.37 15.09
CA ASN A 133 34.53 -14.05 15.38
C ASN A 133 33.55 -13.21 16.23
N PRO A 134 33.42 -13.52 17.53
CA PRO A 134 32.39 -12.91 18.38
C PRO A 134 32.63 -11.41 18.56
N SER A 135 33.88 -10.95 18.53
CA SER A 135 34.18 -9.51 18.63
C SER A 135 33.63 -8.71 17.44
N GLN A 136 33.66 -9.29 16.24
CA GLN A 136 33.17 -8.61 15.05
C GLN A 136 31.66 -8.77 14.90
N ARG A 137 31.11 -9.96 15.21
CA ARG A 137 29.67 -10.18 15.40
C ARG A 137 29.07 -9.13 16.34
N ASP A 138 29.61 -8.98 17.54
CA ASP A 138 29.06 -8.08 18.56
C ASP A 138 29.07 -6.62 18.08
N LYS A 139 30.08 -6.20 17.29
CA LYS A 139 30.10 -4.86 16.67
C LYS A 139 28.99 -4.68 15.64
N ILE A 140 28.78 -5.69 14.78
CA ILE A 140 27.74 -5.68 13.75
C ILE A 140 26.37 -5.63 14.41
N VAL A 141 26.06 -6.56 15.33
CA VAL A 141 24.80 -6.63 16.08
C VAL A 141 24.53 -5.32 16.82
N SER A 142 25.56 -4.78 17.49
CA SER A 142 25.44 -3.51 18.20
C SER A 142 25.14 -2.33 17.25
N TRP A 143 25.75 -2.31 16.05
CA TRP A 143 25.46 -1.29 15.04
C TRP A 143 24.06 -1.43 14.46
N LEU A 144 23.61 -2.65 14.13
CA LEU A 144 22.25 -2.94 13.66
C LEU A 144 21.20 -2.46 14.67
N ASN A 145 21.34 -2.83 15.94
CA ASN A 145 20.43 -2.40 17.00
C ASN A 145 20.31 -0.87 17.06
N ARG A 146 21.44 -0.16 17.08
CA ARG A 146 21.42 1.31 17.09
C ARG A 146 20.78 1.90 15.83
N MET A 147 21.00 1.29 14.66
CA MET A 147 20.42 1.79 13.42
C MET A 147 18.91 1.57 13.36
N CYS A 148 18.41 0.38 13.74
CA CYS A 148 16.97 0.12 13.87
C CYS A 148 16.30 1.10 14.85
N ASN A 149 16.92 1.37 16.00
CA ASN A 149 16.40 2.36 16.95
C ASN A 149 16.40 3.79 16.37
N ALA A 150 17.43 4.15 15.60
CA ALA A 150 17.50 5.46 14.96
C ALA A 150 16.46 5.65 13.85
N ILE A 151 16.14 4.58 13.11
CA ILE A 151 15.05 4.55 12.12
C ILE A 151 13.71 4.72 12.84
N ARG A 152 13.41 3.89 13.86
CA ARG A 152 12.16 3.95 14.63
C ARG A 152 11.93 5.31 15.30
N ALA A 153 12.98 5.98 15.75
CA ALA A 153 12.87 7.32 16.32
C ALA A 153 12.46 8.40 15.30
N ARG A 154 12.71 8.16 14.00
CA ARG A 154 12.42 9.10 12.90
C ARG A 154 11.13 8.78 12.15
N ASP A 155 10.86 7.49 12.02
CA ASP A 155 9.70 6.91 11.39
C ASP A 155 9.11 5.83 12.31
N PRO A 156 8.13 6.19 13.14
CA PRO A 156 7.47 5.25 14.05
C PRO A 156 6.39 4.40 13.35
N ASN A 157 6.10 4.65 12.07
CA ASN A 157 4.97 4.03 11.37
C ASN A 157 5.39 2.82 10.54
N HIS A 158 6.65 2.73 10.11
CA HIS A 158 7.16 1.60 9.34
C HIS A 158 8.07 0.69 10.18
N PRO A 159 7.97 -0.65 10.03
CA PRO A 159 8.87 -1.60 10.67
C PRO A 159 10.33 -1.39 10.27
N ALA A 160 11.26 -1.76 11.15
CA ALA A 160 12.70 -1.82 10.87
C ALA A 160 13.24 -3.25 11.04
N SER A 161 14.07 -3.67 10.10
CA SER A 161 14.61 -5.04 10.01
C SER A 161 16.09 -5.06 9.61
N ALA A 162 16.67 -6.25 9.52
CA ALA A 162 18.00 -6.49 8.96
C ALA A 162 17.97 -7.78 8.14
N GLY A 163 18.37 -7.71 6.87
CA GLY A 163 18.43 -8.82 5.93
C GLY A 163 19.51 -9.83 6.27
N MET A 164 19.29 -10.65 7.31
CA MET A 164 20.26 -11.67 7.74
C MET A 164 20.41 -12.72 6.66
N ARG A 165 21.64 -13.18 6.44
CA ARG A 165 21.91 -14.27 5.52
C ARG A 165 21.46 -15.62 6.08
N TRP A 166 21.69 -15.84 7.38
CA TRP A 166 21.49 -17.13 8.02
C TRP A 166 20.43 -17.07 9.12
N TRP A 167 19.47 -18.00 9.08
CA TRP A 167 18.41 -18.09 10.08
C TRP A 167 18.98 -18.43 11.48
N GLU A 168 20.10 -19.16 11.55
CA GLU A 168 20.79 -19.51 12.79
C GLU A 168 21.33 -18.28 13.55
N ASN A 169 21.58 -17.17 12.86
CA ASN A 169 22.08 -15.93 13.45
C ASN A 169 20.95 -14.99 13.92
N LEU A 170 19.68 -15.31 13.61
CA LEU A 170 18.53 -14.52 14.03
C LEU A 170 18.43 -14.27 15.55
N PRO A 171 18.77 -15.22 16.45
CA PRO A 171 18.70 -14.98 17.90
C PRO A 171 19.42 -13.71 18.37
N ASP A 172 20.49 -13.31 17.69
CA ASP A 172 21.27 -12.11 18.05
C ASP A 172 20.56 -10.79 17.70
N VAL A 173 19.60 -10.80 16.76
CA VAL A 173 18.93 -9.60 16.25
C VAL A 173 17.45 -9.53 16.58
N LEU A 174 16.82 -10.67 16.88
CA LEU A 174 15.38 -10.79 17.18
C LEU A 174 14.91 -9.86 18.30
N SER A 175 15.78 -9.42 19.21
CA SER A 175 15.39 -8.51 20.30
C SER A 175 15.07 -7.08 19.84
N PHE A 176 15.53 -6.65 18.65
CA PHE A 176 15.41 -5.24 18.22
C PHE A 176 14.90 -5.03 16.79
N VAL A 177 14.75 -6.08 15.98
CA VAL A 177 14.07 -6.03 14.68
C VAL A 177 12.56 -6.24 14.84
N ASP A 178 11.76 -5.63 13.98
CA ASP A 178 10.29 -5.77 13.99
C ASP A 178 9.82 -6.97 13.15
N VAL A 179 10.62 -7.38 12.18
CA VAL A 179 10.39 -8.52 11.26
C VAL A 179 11.60 -9.44 11.31
N ALA A 180 11.37 -10.74 11.43
CA ALA A 180 12.42 -11.76 11.35
C ALA A 180 12.73 -12.05 9.87
N ILE A 181 13.95 -11.75 9.45
CA ILE A 181 14.38 -11.87 8.06
C ILE A 181 15.58 -12.80 7.94
N PHE A 182 15.51 -13.77 7.04
CA PHE A 182 16.66 -14.57 6.64
C PHE A 182 16.65 -14.89 5.14
N HIS A 183 17.76 -15.37 4.60
CA HIS A 183 17.88 -15.83 3.21
C HIS A 183 17.92 -17.36 3.15
N SER A 184 17.30 -17.95 2.13
CA SER A 184 17.21 -19.41 1.98
C SER A 184 17.37 -19.87 0.53
N TYR A 185 18.31 -20.77 0.32
CA TYR A 185 18.58 -21.38 -0.99
C TYR A 185 18.57 -22.92 -0.91
N TRP A 186 18.00 -23.48 0.17
CA TRP A 186 18.14 -24.89 0.55
C TRP A 186 16.78 -25.60 0.67
N PRO A 187 16.74 -26.93 0.48
CA PRO A 187 15.48 -27.67 0.47
C PRO A 187 14.84 -27.87 1.86
N ASN A 188 15.52 -27.49 2.94
CA ASN A 188 15.08 -27.65 4.33
C ASN A 188 14.23 -26.48 4.86
N ILE A 189 13.78 -25.56 4.00
CA ILE A 189 12.96 -24.39 4.36
C ILE A 189 11.72 -24.74 5.21
N SER A 190 10.96 -25.78 4.83
CA SER A 190 9.73 -26.18 5.55
C SER A 190 10.04 -27.01 6.81
N THR A 191 11.10 -27.80 6.80
CA THR A 191 11.37 -28.77 7.88
C THR A 191 12.25 -28.22 8.99
N GLU A 192 13.07 -27.21 8.70
CA GLU A 192 14.08 -26.69 9.64
C GLU A 192 14.02 -25.17 9.74
N GLU A 193 14.29 -24.43 8.67
CA GLU A 193 14.60 -23.00 8.76
C GLU A 193 13.43 -22.17 9.32
N ILE A 194 12.22 -22.32 8.77
CA ILE A 194 11.03 -21.63 9.28
C ILE A 194 10.65 -22.12 10.69
N PRO A 195 10.51 -23.45 10.95
CA PRO A 195 10.21 -23.95 12.29
C PRO A 195 11.18 -23.50 13.38
N GLN A 196 12.49 -23.52 13.10
CA GLN A 196 13.52 -23.12 14.07
C GLN A 196 13.49 -21.61 14.30
N THR A 197 13.29 -20.81 13.25
CA THR A 197 13.08 -19.36 13.37
C THR A 197 11.90 -19.05 14.30
N LYS A 198 10.76 -19.75 14.14
CA LYS A 198 9.63 -19.65 15.08
C LYS A 198 10.02 -20.08 16.49
N GLY A 199 10.81 -21.15 16.62
CA GLY A 199 11.35 -21.64 17.88
C GLY A 199 12.17 -20.60 18.63
N TYR A 200 13.03 -19.85 17.93
CA TYR A 200 13.83 -18.76 18.51
C TYR A 200 12.97 -17.62 19.08
N MET A 201 11.81 -17.35 18.49
CA MET A 201 10.88 -16.32 18.97
C MET A 201 9.98 -16.77 20.12
N GLY A 202 9.81 -18.08 20.31
CA GLY A 202 8.96 -18.65 21.36
C GLY A 202 7.52 -18.13 21.27
N ALA A 203 6.98 -17.62 22.39
CA ALA A 203 5.61 -17.09 22.41
C ALA A 203 5.46 -15.71 21.74
N SER A 204 6.56 -14.97 21.54
CA SER A 204 6.54 -13.61 20.98
C SER A 204 6.83 -13.65 19.49
N GLN A 205 5.94 -14.29 18.74
CA GLN A 205 6.06 -14.42 17.29
C GLN A 205 6.10 -13.04 16.62
N LYS A 206 6.98 -12.90 15.64
CA LYS A 206 7.07 -11.75 14.72
C LYS A 206 6.77 -12.23 13.30
N PRO A 207 6.37 -11.33 12.39
CA PRO A 207 6.31 -11.65 10.98
C PRO A 207 7.65 -12.21 10.50
N ILE A 208 7.62 -13.28 9.70
CA ILE A 208 8.80 -13.89 9.08
C ILE A 208 8.77 -13.59 7.59
N VAL A 209 9.86 -13.06 7.06
CA VAL A 209 10.08 -12.87 5.62
C VAL A 209 11.34 -13.61 5.20
N VAL A 210 11.22 -14.52 4.23
CA VAL A 210 12.39 -15.10 3.55
C VAL A 210 12.83 -14.12 2.46
N GLU A 211 13.72 -13.18 2.79
CA GLU A 211 13.98 -11.97 1.99
C GLU A 211 14.85 -12.20 0.75
N GLU A 212 15.56 -13.33 0.68
CA GLU A 212 16.16 -13.79 -0.55
C GLU A 212 16.07 -15.30 -0.66
N TRP A 213 15.57 -15.79 -1.78
CA TRP A 213 15.53 -17.21 -2.12
C TRP A 213 15.40 -17.42 -3.63
N GLY A 214 15.88 -18.55 -4.15
CA GLY A 214 15.77 -18.83 -5.58
C GLY A 214 16.77 -19.87 -6.06
N TRP A 215 16.79 -20.10 -7.37
CA TRP A 215 17.78 -20.99 -7.98
C TRP A 215 18.23 -20.44 -9.34
N PRO A 216 19.53 -20.50 -9.67
CA PRO A 216 20.01 -20.12 -10.98
C PRO A 216 19.72 -21.21 -12.01
N THR A 217 19.55 -20.79 -13.26
CA THR A 217 19.19 -21.67 -14.39
C THR A 217 20.33 -21.89 -15.39
N ASN A 218 21.49 -21.27 -15.13
CA ASN A 218 22.72 -21.32 -15.94
C ASN A 218 23.88 -20.75 -15.08
N PRO A 219 25.15 -21.09 -15.32
CA PRO A 219 25.63 -22.11 -16.26
C PRO A 219 25.47 -23.53 -15.74
N ASN A 220 25.21 -24.45 -16.67
CA ASN A 220 25.09 -25.87 -16.37
C ASN A 220 25.94 -26.70 -17.35
N PRO A 221 27.02 -27.37 -16.88
CA PRO A 221 27.52 -27.32 -15.50
C PRO A 221 28.19 -26.00 -15.13
N CYS A 222 28.17 -25.62 -13.86
CA CYS A 222 28.94 -24.52 -13.28
C CYS A 222 30.08 -25.08 -12.43
N TYR A 223 31.32 -24.61 -12.63
CA TYR A 223 32.41 -24.92 -11.69
C TYR A 223 32.42 -23.91 -10.55
N ARG A 224 32.11 -24.34 -9.33
CA ARG A 224 32.04 -23.51 -8.13
C ARG A 224 32.59 -24.27 -6.92
N ASP A 225 33.33 -23.57 -6.06
CA ASP A 225 33.84 -24.12 -4.80
C ASP A 225 34.60 -25.45 -4.97
N GLY A 226 35.35 -25.57 -6.07
CA GLY A 226 36.15 -26.75 -6.39
C GLY A 226 35.38 -27.94 -6.97
N ARG A 227 34.09 -27.78 -7.32
CA ARG A 227 33.24 -28.85 -7.84
C ARG A 227 32.45 -28.39 -9.07
N LEU A 228 32.09 -29.32 -9.95
CA LEU A 228 31.10 -29.09 -11.00
C LEU A 228 29.69 -29.27 -10.40
N ILE A 229 28.81 -28.34 -10.72
CA ILE A 229 27.41 -28.30 -10.31
C ILE A 229 26.56 -28.43 -11.59
N ASP A 230 25.83 -29.55 -11.72
CA ASP A 230 25.08 -29.92 -12.93
C ASP A 230 23.57 -29.58 -12.85
N ASP A 231 23.16 -28.84 -11.82
CA ASP A 231 21.76 -28.69 -11.45
C ASP A 231 21.25 -27.24 -11.53
N TYR A 232 22.04 -26.32 -12.10
CA TYR A 232 21.59 -24.97 -12.46
C TYR A 232 20.74 -25.00 -13.73
N ASN A 233 19.49 -25.40 -13.61
CA ASN A 233 18.55 -25.52 -14.73
C ASN A 233 17.13 -25.14 -14.33
N GLU A 234 16.27 -24.92 -15.33
CA GLU A 234 14.87 -24.51 -15.12
C GLU A 234 14.04 -25.55 -14.35
N THR A 235 14.37 -26.85 -14.44
CA THR A 235 13.70 -27.89 -13.66
C THR A 235 13.98 -27.74 -12.17
N ARG A 236 15.25 -27.52 -11.78
CA ARG A 236 15.59 -27.29 -10.38
C ARG A 236 15.06 -25.98 -9.84
N GLN A 237 15.06 -24.92 -10.65
CA GLN A 237 14.42 -23.67 -10.27
C GLN A 237 12.92 -23.89 -10.03
N TYR A 238 12.23 -24.61 -10.91
CA TYR A 238 10.83 -24.97 -10.71
C TYR A 238 10.61 -25.77 -9.41
N ASP A 239 11.40 -26.83 -9.18
CA ASP A 239 11.29 -27.65 -7.97
C ASP A 239 11.48 -26.84 -6.68
N LEU A 240 12.44 -25.90 -6.69
CA LEU A 240 12.70 -25.01 -5.55
C LEU A 240 11.50 -24.10 -5.27
N TYR A 241 10.90 -23.51 -6.31
CA TYR A 241 9.71 -22.67 -6.17
C TYR A 241 8.49 -23.44 -5.66
N VAL A 242 8.27 -24.68 -6.16
CA VAL A 242 7.23 -25.56 -5.63
C VAL A 242 7.44 -25.77 -4.12
N SER A 243 8.67 -26.11 -3.71
CA SER A 243 8.98 -26.38 -2.30
C SER A 243 8.84 -25.15 -1.40
N HIS A 244 9.37 -23.99 -1.81
CA HIS A 244 9.41 -22.80 -0.96
C HIS A 244 8.04 -22.15 -0.82
N LEU A 245 7.29 -22.00 -1.92
CA LEU A 245 5.96 -21.40 -1.88
C LEU A 245 4.99 -22.26 -1.05
N THR A 246 5.10 -23.59 -1.17
CA THR A 246 4.35 -24.52 -0.31
C THR A 246 4.70 -24.32 1.15
N ALA A 247 6.00 -24.22 1.49
CA ALA A 247 6.46 -23.96 2.86
C ALA A 247 5.90 -22.64 3.41
N PHE A 248 5.85 -21.58 2.59
CA PHE A 248 5.36 -20.28 3.03
C PHE A 248 3.89 -20.33 3.42
N THR A 249 3.07 -21.02 2.64
CA THR A 249 1.65 -21.24 2.95
C THR A 249 1.46 -22.18 4.14
N GLU A 250 2.16 -23.32 4.17
CA GLU A 250 2.06 -24.31 5.25
C GLU A 250 2.40 -23.72 6.63
N HIS A 251 3.40 -22.84 6.66
CA HIS A 251 3.86 -22.21 7.89
C HIS A 251 3.25 -20.84 8.15
N ASP A 252 2.35 -20.32 7.31
CA ASP A 252 1.68 -19.03 7.53
C ASP A 252 2.68 -17.91 7.91
N ILE A 253 3.73 -17.76 7.11
CA ILE A 253 4.71 -16.66 7.26
C ILE A 253 4.24 -15.42 6.50
N ALA A 254 4.87 -14.27 6.75
CA ALA A 254 4.48 -13.03 6.10
C ALA A 254 4.79 -13.00 4.59
N GLY A 255 5.77 -13.78 4.14
CA GLY A 255 6.03 -14.01 2.72
C GLY A 255 7.50 -14.31 2.43
N GLY A 256 7.86 -14.18 1.16
CA GLY A 256 9.24 -14.25 0.72
C GLY A 256 9.48 -13.43 -0.53
N LEU A 257 10.72 -13.02 -0.73
CA LEU A 257 11.17 -12.22 -1.88
C LEU A 257 12.18 -13.03 -2.67
N GLN A 258 11.79 -13.42 -3.87
CA GLN A 258 12.67 -14.20 -4.72
C GLN A 258 13.84 -13.36 -5.21
N TRP A 259 15.03 -13.93 -5.14
CA TRP A 259 16.22 -13.47 -5.85
C TRP A 259 16.24 -14.18 -7.20
N MET A 260 15.95 -13.53 -8.32
CA MET A 260 15.46 -12.15 -8.50
C MET A 260 14.37 -12.17 -9.58
N THR A 261 13.70 -11.04 -9.86
CA THR A 261 12.60 -11.06 -10.85
C THR A 261 13.08 -11.29 -12.28
N PHE A 262 14.18 -10.64 -12.69
CA PHE A 262 14.71 -10.68 -14.05
C PHE A 262 16.15 -11.15 -14.05
N ASP A 263 16.53 -11.97 -15.03
CA ASP A 263 17.94 -12.30 -15.27
C ASP A 263 18.74 -11.03 -15.55
N ALA A 264 19.93 -10.95 -14.98
CA ALA A 264 20.81 -9.81 -15.16
C ALA A 264 21.61 -9.92 -16.46
N LYS A 265 22.05 -8.78 -16.98
CA LYS A 265 22.97 -8.73 -18.11
C LYS A 265 24.28 -9.41 -17.73
N ALA A 266 24.74 -10.35 -18.55
CA ALA A 266 26.05 -10.95 -18.39
C ALA A 266 27.16 -9.88 -18.37
N TYR A 267 27.97 -9.89 -17.31
CA TYR A 267 29.12 -8.99 -17.12
C TYR A 267 30.47 -9.71 -17.24
N THR A 268 30.46 -11.03 -17.31
CA THR A 268 31.61 -11.88 -17.58
C THR A 268 31.23 -12.92 -18.63
N THR A 269 32.20 -13.31 -19.47
CA THR A 269 32.06 -14.44 -20.38
C THR A 269 32.59 -15.74 -19.77
N ASN A 270 33.12 -15.69 -18.54
CA ASN A 270 33.59 -16.89 -17.84
C ASN A 270 32.39 -17.63 -17.24
N GLN A 271 32.13 -18.83 -17.78
CA GLN A 271 31.09 -19.74 -17.31
C GLN A 271 31.27 -20.23 -15.86
N ASN A 272 32.39 -19.91 -15.22
CA ASN A 272 32.64 -20.23 -13.82
C ASN A 272 32.40 -19.03 -12.87
N GLU A 273 32.09 -17.84 -13.40
CA GLU A 273 32.13 -16.60 -12.62
C GLU A 273 30.78 -15.92 -12.40
N SER A 274 29.66 -16.40 -12.96
CA SER A 274 28.39 -15.74 -12.64
C SER A 274 27.12 -16.52 -12.94
N PHE A 275 26.80 -17.50 -12.07
CA PHE A 275 25.44 -18.06 -11.98
C PHE A 275 24.41 -17.02 -11.51
N GLU A 276 24.88 -15.96 -10.84
CA GLU A 276 24.10 -14.82 -10.34
C GLU A 276 23.21 -14.16 -11.40
N ASN A 277 23.60 -14.19 -12.68
CA ASN A 277 22.83 -13.57 -13.75
C ASN A 277 21.54 -14.33 -14.11
N TYR A 278 21.38 -15.56 -13.62
CA TYR A 278 20.39 -16.51 -14.15
C TYR A 278 19.33 -16.96 -13.14
N PHE A 279 19.21 -16.23 -12.03
CA PHE A 279 18.20 -16.41 -11.00
C PHE A 279 16.81 -15.90 -11.37
N GLY A 280 16.72 -15.01 -12.37
CA GLY A 280 15.49 -14.39 -12.83
C GLY A 280 14.36 -15.39 -13.08
N LEU A 281 13.12 -14.99 -12.81
CA LEU A 281 11.95 -15.68 -13.33
C LEU A 281 11.72 -15.38 -14.81
N TRP A 282 12.10 -14.18 -15.24
CA TRP A 282 12.15 -13.78 -16.64
C TRP A 282 13.58 -13.86 -17.16
N ARG A 283 13.77 -14.40 -18.37
CA ARG A 283 15.07 -14.33 -19.05
C ARG A 283 15.44 -12.90 -19.42
N TYR A 284 16.74 -12.66 -19.57
CA TYR A 284 17.26 -11.37 -20.01
C TYR A 284 16.61 -10.99 -21.34
N GLY A 285 16.14 -9.74 -21.45
CA GLY A 285 15.34 -9.27 -22.58
C GLY A 285 13.83 -9.34 -22.37
N ARG A 286 13.35 -10.02 -21.31
CA ARG A 286 11.95 -9.99 -20.82
C ARG A 286 10.91 -10.57 -21.80
N THR A 287 11.32 -11.51 -22.65
CA THR A 287 10.46 -12.14 -23.67
C THR A 287 10.06 -13.57 -23.34
N TYR A 288 10.60 -14.13 -22.26
CA TYR A 288 10.35 -15.52 -21.84
C TYR A 288 10.25 -15.59 -20.32
N LEU A 289 9.07 -15.99 -19.83
CA LEU A 289 8.83 -16.34 -18.45
C LEU A 289 9.20 -17.82 -18.25
N LYS A 290 10.13 -18.09 -17.34
CA LYS A 290 10.61 -19.45 -17.05
C LYS A 290 9.52 -20.29 -16.36
N PRO A 291 9.61 -21.63 -16.39
CA PRO A 291 8.65 -22.52 -15.74
C PRO A 291 8.38 -22.19 -14.27
N ALA A 292 9.41 -21.84 -13.50
CA ALA A 292 9.25 -21.41 -12.10
C ALA A 292 8.39 -20.14 -11.96
N GLY A 293 8.50 -19.21 -12.91
CA GLY A 293 7.72 -17.97 -12.90
C GLY A 293 6.26 -18.20 -13.30
N VAL A 294 6.01 -19.12 -14.23
CA VAL A 294 4.64 -19.60 -14.52
C VAL A 294 4.02 -20.23 -13.28
N TYR A 295 4.77 -21.10 -12.59
CA TYR A 295 4.30 -21.72 -11.35
C TYR A 295 4.00 -20.68 -10.27
N TYR A 296 4.92 -19.74 -10.02
CA TYR A 296 4.75 -18.64 -9.06
C TYR A 296 3.44 -17.88 -9.30
N ARG A 297 3.22 -17.41 -10.53
CA ARG A 297 2.01 -16.66 -10.92
C ARG A 297 0.72 -17.44 -10.65
N ASP A 298 0.72 -18.72 -11.04
CA ASP A 298 -0.51 -19.51 -11.09
C ASP A 298 -0.84 -20.19 -9.74
N HIS A 299 0.16 -20.36 -8.86
CA HIS A 299 0.03 -21.15 -7.62
C HIS A 299 0.32 -20.38 -6.33
N PHE A 300 0.78 -19.14 -6.43
CA PHE A 300 0.97 -18.27 -5.26
C PHE A 300 0.35 -16.88 -5.51
N PRO A 301 -0.97 -16.81 -5.78
CA PRO A 301 -1.64 -15.54 -5.99
C PRO A 301 -1.66 -14.74 -4.69
N VAL A 302 -1.06 -13.55 -4.71
CA VAL A 302 -1.14 -12.58 -3.63
C VAL A 302 -1.94 -11.37 -4.09
N SER A 303 -2.72 -10.80 -3.18
CA SER A 303 -3.47 -9.59 -3.48
C SER A 303 -2.52 -8.40 -3.63
N PRO A 304 -2.68 -7.56 -4.67
CA PRO A 304 -2.02 -6.26 -4.74
C PRO A 304 -2.37 -5.42 -3.51
N PHE A 305 -1.44 -4.59 -3.06
CA PHE A 305 -1.76 -3.57 -2.05
C PHE A 305 -2.59 -2.45 -2.69
N PRO A 306 -3.43 -1.73 -1.92
CA PRO A 306 -4.17 -0.57 -2.41
C PRO A 306 -3.26 0.50 -3.04
N GLY A 307 -3.77 1.28 -3.99
CA GLY A 307 -3.05 2.44 -4.54
C GLY A 307 -2.94 3.58 -3.51
N ALA A 308 -2.34 4.70 -3.91
CA ALA A 308 -2.57 5.94 -3.20
C ALA A 308 -4.06 6.29 -3.40
N PRO A 309 -4.78 6.72 -2.35
CA PRO A 309 -6.11 7.24 -2.56
C PRO A 309 -6.02 8.58 -3.32
N PRO A 310 -6.95 8.86 -4.25
CA PRO A 310 -7.03 10.18 -4.85
C PRO A 310 -7.33 11.24 -3.78
N ALA A 311 -7.13 12.52 -4.10
CA ALA A 311 -7.54 13.60 -3.20
C ALA A 311 -9.05 13.53 -2.85
N GLN A 312 -9.42 14.09 -1.69
CA GLN A 312 -10.82 14.20 -1.30
C GLN A 312 -11.63 14.98 -2.34
N VAL A 313 -12.91 14.64 -2.50
CA VAL A 313 -13.83 15.52 -3.23
C VAL A 313 -13.87 16.90 -2.57
N THR A 314 -14.06 17.94 -3.37
CA THR A 314 -14.20 19.32 -2.89
C THR A 314 -15.60 19.84 -3.16
N ALA A 315 -15.98 20.94 -2.50
CA ALA A 315 -17.32 21.51 -2.63
C ALA A 315 -18.46 20.50 -2.41
N PHE A 316 -18.25 19.50 -1.54
CA PHE A 316 -19.31 18.54 -1.20
C PHE A 316 -20.40 19.24 -0.40
N ALA A 317 -21.59 19.29 -0.98
CA ALA A 317 -22.74 19.98 -0.43
C ALA A 317 -23.97 19.08 -0.52
N GLY A 318 -24.86 19.23 0.45
CA GLY A 318 -26.18 18.61 0.47
C GLY A 318 -27.22 19.68 0.76
N THR A 319 -28.27 19.72 -0.05
CA THR A 319 -29.40 20.64 0.12
C THR A 319 -30.70 19.84 0.11
N PRO A 320 -31.63 20.08 1.05
CA PRO A 320 -33.00 19.60 0.93
C PRO A 320 -33.60 20.05 -0.42
N ALA A 321 -34.37 19.16 -1.06
CA ALA A 321 -35.04 19.41 -2.33
C ALA A 321 -36.31 18.55 -2.35
N GLY A 322 -37.42 19.12 -1.90
CA GLY A 322 -38.66 18.40 -1.68
C GLY A 322 -38.48 17.24 -0.69
N ARG A 323 -38.93 16.06 -1.14
CA ARG A 323 -38.74 14.78 -0.44
C ARG A 323 -37.41 14.10 -0.79
N CYS A 324 -36.41 14.87 -1.22
CA CYS A 324 -35.07 14.38 -1.56
C CYS A 324 -34.00 15.22 -0.87
N VAL A 325 -32.79 14.68 -0.82
CA VAL A 325 -31.57 15.47 -0.61
C VAL A 325 -30.79 15.49 -1.92
N ARG A 326 -30.56 16.69 -2.47
CA ARG A 326 -29.65 16.88 -3.60
C ARG A 326 -28.23 17.03 -3.08
N LEU A 327 -27.36 16.14 -3.52
CA LEU A 327 -25.94 16.12 -3.21
C LEU A 327 -25.16 16.58 -4.44
N SER A 328 -24.12 17.38 -4.24
CA SER A 328 -23.21 17.82 -5.32
C SER A 328 -21.78 17.90 -4.82
N TRP A 329 -20.81 17.66 -5.71
CA TRP A 329 -19.39 17.72 -5.40
C TRP A 329 -18.54 17.93 -6.66
N MET A 330 -17.30 18.37 -6.45
CA MET A 330 -16.24 18.40 -7.45
C MET A 330 -15.28 17.24 -7.22
N ASN A 331 -15.15 16.37 -8.21
CA ASN A 331 -14.23 15.25 -8.20
C ASN A 331 -12.76 15.73 -8.27
N PRO A 332 -11.83 15.02 -7.63
CA PRO A 332 -10.40 15.35 -7.66
C PRO A 332 -9.82 15.27 -9.09
N ALA A 333 -8.72 15.99 -9.33
CA ALA A 333 -8.05 16.03 -10.64
C ALA A 333 -7.00 14.91 -10.81
N ASP A 334 -6.81 14.10 -9.77
CA ASP A 334 -5.86 13.01 -9.69
C ASP A 334 -6.11 12.01 -10.82
N SER A 335 -5.04 11.58 -11.49
CA SER A 335 -5.12 10.73 -12.69
C SER A 335 -5.62 9.31 -12.40
N ASP A 336 -5.54 8.88 -11.14
CA ASP A 336 -6.01 7.61 -10.61
C ASP A 336 -7.47 7.65 -10.13
N PHE A 337 -8.13 8.82 -10.15
CA PHE A 337 -9.53 8.92 -9.76
C PHE A 337 -10.44 8.08 -10.67
N GLY A 338 -11.15 7.12 -10.05
CA GLY A 338 -12.11 6.23 -10.70
C GLY A 338 -13.58 6.59 -10.43
N GLY A 339 -13.89 7.18 -9.28
CA GLY A 339 -15.27 7.54 -8.91
C GLY A 339 -15.44 8.03 -7.48
N THR A 340 -16.67 8.39 -7.12
CA THR A 340 -17.04 8.84 -5.77
C THR A 340 -18.16 7.97 -5.21
N MET A 341 -17.95 7.42 -4.01
CA MET A 341 -18.95 6.72 -3.23
C MET A 341 -19.54 7.64 -2.15
N ILE A 342 -20.86 7.66 -2.02
CA ILE A 342 -21.57 8.39 -0.98
C ILE A 342 -22.20 7.40 0.02
N ARG A 343 -21.91 7.59 1.30
CA ARG A 343 -22.56 6.91 2.43
C ARG A 343 -23.37 7.89 3.25
N PHE A 344 -24.42 7.41 3.91
CA PHE A 344 -25.17 8.21 4.91
C PHE A 344 -25.44 7.45 6.21
N SER A 345 -25.70 8.22 7.28
CA SER A 345 -26.11 7.74 8.60
C SER A 345 -26.93 8.82 9.33
N GLN A 346 -27.78 8.42 10.29
CA GLN A 346 -28.52 9.33 11.17
C GLN A 346 -27.83 9.60 12.52
N THR A 347 -26.71 8.93 12.80
CA THR A 347 -26.06 9.01 14.12
C THR A 347 -24.78 9.85 14.12
N ALA A 348 -23.97 9.74 13.07
CA ALA A 348 -22.72 10.47 12.88
C ALA A 348 -22.28 10.37 11.41
N PRO A 349 -21.37 11.25 10.92
CA PRO A 349 -20.77 11.09 9.60
C PRO A 349 -20.11 9.71 9.45
N PRO A 350 -20.42 8.95 8.38
CA PRO A 350 -19.71 7.71 8.06
C PRO A 350 -18.19 7.94 7.98
N ALA A 351 -17.40 7.14 8.71
CA ALA A 351 -15.96 7.32 8.79
C ALA A 351 -15.21 6.49 7.74
N SER A 352 -15.83 5.40 7.25
CA SER A 352 -15.28 4.51 6.24
C SER A 352 -16.24 4.26 5.07
N PRO A 353 -15.74 3.83 3.89
CA PRO A 353 -16.57 3.44 2.75
C PRO A 353 -17.49 2.23 3.01
N SER A 354 -17.35 1.55 4.15
CA SER A 354 -18.22 0.44 4.58
C SER A 354 -19.23 0.84 5.66
N ASP A 355 -19.14 2.06 6.20
CA ASP A 355 -20.04 2.53 7.25
C ASP A 355 -21.38 3.00 6.67
N GLY A 356 -22.42 2.93 7.49
CA GLY A 356 -23.74 3.45 7.15
C GLY A 356 -24.38 2.78 5.93
N THR A 357 -25.27 3.51 5.27
CA THR A 357 -26.02 3.03 4.11
C THR A 357 -25.43 3.61 2.83
N LEU A 358 -25.29 2.78 1.78
CA LEU A 358 -24.87 3.23 0.45
C LEU A 358 -25.97 4.09 -0.18
N VAL A 359 -25.65 5.35 -0.50
CA VAL A 359 -26.53 6.24 -1.26
C VAL A 359 -26.28 6.06 -2.75
N CYS A 360 -25.01 6.17 -3.17
CA CYS A 360 -24.60 5.92 -4.54
C CYS A 360 -23.11 5.61 -4.65
N ASP A 361 -22.72 5.00 -5.75
CA ASP A 361 -21.33 4.83 -6.20
C ASP A 361 -21.27 5.29 -7.66
N ARG A 362 -20.53 6.37 -7.93
CA ARG A 362 -20.54 7.09 -9.20
C ARG A 362 -19.14 7.15 -9.83
N PRO A 363 -18.86 6.26 -10.79
CA PRO A 363 -17.71 6.42 -11.67
C PRO A 363 -17.83 7.72 -12.46
N ALA A 364 -16.74 8.50 -12.50
CA ALA A 364 -16.71 9.80 -13.17
C ALA A 364 -15.30 10.14 -13.66
N ALA A 365 -15.19 11.11 -14.56
CA ALA A 365 -13.89 11.61 -15.01
C ALA A 365 -13.23 12.49 -13.93
N PRO A 366 -11.89 12.54 -13.85
CA PRO A 366 -11.19 13.49 -12.98
C PRO A 366 -11.60 14.94 -13.26
N ALA A 367 -11.57 15.78 -12.22
CA ALA A 367 -11.91 17.21 -12.26
C ALA A 367 -13.32 17.53 -12.82
N SER A 368 -14.26 16.60 -12.68
CA SER A 368 -15.66 16.79 -13.09
C SER A 368 -16.54 17.22 -11.91
N LEU A 369 -17.54 18.05 -12.21
CA LEU A 369 -18.66 18.27 -11.29
C LEU A 369 -19.62 17.09 -11.39
N ASP A 370 -20.12 16.61 -10.25
CA ASP A 370 -21.12 15.55 -10.20
C ASP A 370 -22.19 15.84 -9.14
N GLU A 371 -23.34 15.19 -9.30
CA GLU A 371 -24.50 15.35 -8.42
C GLU A 371 -25.34 14.08 -8.33
N PHE A 372 -26.10 13.95 -7.24
CA PHE A 372 -27.02 12.84 -7.02
C PHE A 372 -28.19 13.26 -6.13
N GLN A 373 -29.38 12.72 -6.42
CA GLN A 373 -30.56 12.89 -5.58
C GLN A 373 -30.80 11.63 -4.75
N HIS A 374 -30.75 11.77 -3.42
CA HIS A 374 -31.17 10.73 -2.49
C HIS A 374 -32.67 10.90 -2.21
N PHE A 375 -33.48 10.06 -2.83
CA PHE A 375 -34.94 10.06 -2.70
C PHE A 375 -35.37 9.42 -1.39
N GLU A 376 -36.41 9.98 -0.77
CA GLU A 376 -37.06 9.44 0.45
C GLU A 376 -36.07 9.14 1.59
N PRO A 377 -35.17 10.08 1.93
CA PRO A 377 -34.29 9.87 3.06
C PRO A 377 -35.12 9.86 4.36
N PRO A 378 -34.67 9.13 5.39
CA PRO A 378 -35.38 9.13 6.67
C PRO A 378 -35.34 10.52 7.32
N GLN A 379 -36.37 10.84 8.08
CA GLN A 379 -36.49 12.14 8.73
C GLN A 379 -35.43 12.38 9.82
N GLY A 380 -35.18 13.64 10.12
CA GLY A 380 -34.24 14.13 11.12
C GLY A 380 -32.87 14.47 10.54
N THR A 381 -31.87 14.51 11.41
CA THR A 381 -30.49 14.85 11.03
C THR A 381 -29.82 13.71 10.28
N LEU A 382 -29.36 14.01 9.06
CA LEU A 382 -28.64 13.10 8.18
C LEU A 382 -27.20 13.57 8.03
N TYR A 383 -26.28 12.63 8.18
CA TYR A 383 -24.87 12.84 7.94
C TYR A 383 -24.46 12.07 6.69
N TYR A 384 -23.96 12.79 5.69
CA TYR A 384 -23.43 12.22 4.46
C TYR A 384 -21.91 12.29 4.48
N SER A 385 -21.26 11.30 3.85
CA SER A 385 -19.82 11.31 3.62
C SER A 385 -19.50 10.79 2.23
N ALA A 386 -18.66 11.54 1.52
CA ALA A 386 -18.19 11.25 0.19
C ALA A 386 -16.75 10.75 0.21
N PHE A 387 -16.49 9.66 -0.50
CA PHE A 387 -15.20 9.00 -0.61
C PHE A 387 -14.84 8.86 -2.10
N SER A 388 -13.90 9.67 -2.57
CA SER A 388 -13.27 9.45 -3.88
C SER A 388 -12.40 8.20 -3.82
N TYR A 389 -12.32 7.45 -4.92
CA TYR A 389 -11.56 6.20 -4.98
C TYR A 389 -10.82 5.98 -6.30
N ASP A 390 -9.76 5.16 -6.25
CA ASP A 390 -9.12 4.57 -7.42
C ASP A 390 -9.84 3.27 -7.84
N SER A 391 -10.13 3.14 -9.13
CA SER A 391 -10.80 1.97 -9.71
C SER A 391 -9.85 0.83 -10.09
N VAL A 392 -8.55 1.11 -10.22
CA VAL A 392 -7.52 0.13 -10.61
C VAL A 392 -6.99 -0.60 -9.37
N LEU A 393 -6.64 0.13 -8.31
CA LEU A 393 -6.22 -0.44 -7.02
C LEU A 393 -7.09 0.12 -5.90
N PRO A 394 -8.25 -0.49 -5.60
CA PRO A 394 -9.27 0.07 -4.71
C PRO A 394 -8.70 0.70 -3.43
N SER A 395 -8.63 2.02 -3.43
CA SER A 395 -8.16 2.88 -2.35
C SER A 395 -9.16 4.03 -2.22
N TYR A 396 -9.46 4.45 -1.00
CA TYR A 396 -10.45 5.51 -0.74
C TYR A 396 -9.82 6.67 0.00
N ALA A 397 -10.14 7.89 -0.41
CA ALA A 397 -9.78 9.09 0.30
C ALA A 397 -10.45 9.14 1.68
N ALA A 398 -9.91 9.96 2.58
CA ALA A 398 -10.63 10.33 3.79
C ALA A 398 -11.97 11.02 3.43
N PRO A 399 -13.02 10.93 4.26
CA PRO A 399 -14.33 11.46 3.90
C PRO A 399 -14.36 12.99 3.82
N ALA A 400 -15.07 13.52 2.83
CA ALA A 400 -15.68 14.84 2.91
C ALA A 400 -17.11 14.69 3.43
N ALA A 401 -17.50 15.43 4.48
CA ALA A 401 -18.79 15.24 5.15
C ALA A 401 -19.67 16.48 5.07
N VAL A 402 -20.99 16.26 4.99
CA VAL A 402 -22.02 17.31 5.11
C VAL A 402 -23.17 16.80 5.97
N THR A 403 -23.79 17.70 6.73
CA THR A 403 -24.98 17.42 7.54
C THR A 403 -26.18 18.12 6.91
N VAL A 404 -27.27 17.39 6.77
CA VAL A 404 -28.54 17.89 6.21
C VAL A 404 -29.66 17.52 7.17
N ILE A 405 -30.64 18.39 7.34
CA ILE A 405 -31.88 18.07 8.07
C ILE A 405 -32.92 17.67 7.03
N SER A 406 -33.50 16.49 7.19
CA SER A 406 -34.68 16.07 6.41
C SER A 406 -35.92 16.24 7.29
N GLY A 407 -36.70 17.28 7.01
CA GLY A 407 -37.94 17.57 7.74
C GLY A 407 -39.09 16.67 7.31
N THR A 408 -40.23 16.83 7.99
CA THR A 408 -41.51 16.32 7.49
C THR A 408 -41.86 17.07 6.20
N PRO A 409 -42.43 16.41 5.17
CA PRO A 409 -42.80 17.11 3.94
C PRO A 409 -43.73 18.30 4.25
N GLY A 410 -43.32 19.50 3.84
CA GLY A 410 -44.04 20.73 4.10
C GLY A 410 -43.66 21.48 5.38
N ASP A 411 -42.76 20.97 6.23
CA ASP A 411 -42.15 21.69 7.37
C ASP A 411 -40.88 22.38 6.85
N PHE A 412 -41.02 23.65 6.45
CA PHE A 412 -39.97 24.39 5.74
C PHE A 412 -39.07 25.19 6.68
N ASP A 413 -39.52 25.49 7.90
CA ASP A 413 -38.73 26.18 8.91
C ASP A 413 -38.12 25.25 9.99
N TYR A 414 -38.42 23.95 9.90
CA TYR A 414 -37.87 22.86 10.71
C TYR A 414 -38.21 22.97 12.20
N ASP A 415 -39.37 23.53 12.54
CA ASP A 415 -39.83 23.63 13.92
C ASP A 415 -40.58 22.38 14.42
N GLY A 416 -40.89 21.46 13.50
CA GLY A 416 -41.45 20.14 13.77
C GLY A 416 -42.96 20.02 13.57
N ASP A 417 -43.63 21.09 13.12
CA ASP A 417 -45.01 21.04 12.65
C ASP A 417 -45.16 21.53 11.21
N VAL A 418 -46.34 21.33 10.61
CA VAL A 418 -46.66 21.86 9.28
C VAL A 418 -47.87 22.76 9.44
N ASP A 419 -47.66 24.06 9.28
CA ASP A 419 -48.65 25.07 9.65
C ASP A 419 -48.80 26.24 8.66
N GLN A 420 -49.29 27.38 9.13
CA GLN A 420 -49.53 28.55 8.28
C GLN A 420 -48.25 29.34 7.93
N ALA A 421 -47.17 29.24 8.71
CA ALA A 421 -45.87 29.78 8.38
C ALA A 421 -45.30 29.05 7.16
N ASP A 422 -45.33 27.72 7.18
CA ASP A 422 -44.92 26.89 6.04
C ASP A 422 -45.79 27.11 4.81
N PHE A 423 -47.09 27.28 5.00
CA PHE A 423 -47.98 27.61 3.90
C PHE A 423 -47.58 28.93 3.23
N GLY A 424 -47.07 29.90 3.99
CA GLY A 424 -46.53 31.15 3.44
C GLY A 424 -45.32 30.92 2.53
N HIS A 425 -44.43 29.99 2.88
CA HIS A 425 -43.31 29.58 2.01
C HIS A 425 -43.83 28.84 0.78
N MET A 426 -44.73 27.87 0.96
CA MET A 426 -45.38 27.14 -0.14
C MET A 426 -46.00 28.09 -1.18
N GLN A 427 -46.72 29.12 -0.72
CA GLN A 427 -47.31 30.14 -1.59
C GLN A 427 -46.27 30.98 -2.32
N THR A 428 -45.16 31.31 -1.65
CA THR A 428 -44.04 32.05 -2.25
C THR A 428 -43.38 31.24 -3.36
N CYS A 429 -43.34 29.92 -3.18
CA CYS A 429 -42.69 28.98 -4.08
C CYS A 429 -43.60 28.40 -5.15
N PHE A 430 -44.91 28.61 -5.10
CA PHE A 430 -45.85 28.13 -6.11
C PHE A 430 -45.54 28.71 -7.50
N SER A 431 -45.03 27.86 -8.40
CA SER A 431 -44.71 28.23 -9.78
C SER A 431 -45.84 27.91 -10.75
N GLY A 432 -46.67 26.92 -10.41
CA GLY A 432 -47.78 26.41 -11.20
C GLY A 432 -47.38 25.30 -12.16
N SER A 433 -48.38 24.53 -12.59
CA SER A 433 -48.19 23.29 -13.35
C SER A 433 -47.41 23.50 -14.66
N PHE A 434 -46.39 22.66 -14.86
CA PHE A 434 -45.42 22.71 -15.95
C PHE A 434 -44.56 23.98 -16.01
N VAL A 435 -44.44 24.73 -14.90
CA VAL A 435 -43.59 25.91 -14.79
C VAL A 435 -42.44 25.60 -13.85
N PRO A 436 -41.24 25.26 -14.37
CA PRO A 436 -40.14 24.82 -13.52
C PRO A 436 -39.79 25.85 -12.44
N GLN A 437 -39.67 25.39 -11.20
CA GLN A 437 -39.22 26.19 -10.08
C GLN A 437 -37.69 26.29 -10.12
N THR A 438 -37.18 27.43 -10.56
CA THR A 438 -35.73 27.66 -10.70
C THR A 438 -35.10 28.36 -9.50
N ASN A 439 -35.89 28.84 -8.54
CA ASN A 439 -35.37 29.46 -7.33
C ASN A 439 -34.89 28.38 -6.36
N ALA A 440 -33.61 28.41 -6.02
CA ALA A 440 -33.00 27.44 -5.10
C ALA A 440 -33.65 27.43 -3.72
N ASP A 441 -34.11 28.59 -3.24
CA ASP A 441 -34.80 28.73 -1.96
C ASP A 441 -36.20 28.08 -1.96
N CYS A 442 -36.69 27.66 -3.13
CA CYS A 442 -38.01 27.04 -3.32
C CYS A 442 -37.93 25.58 -3.77
N HIS A 443 -36.73 25.02 -3.91
CA HIS A 443 -36.58 23.62 -4.29
C HIS A 443 -37.06 22.67 -3.19
N ASP A 444 -37.09 23.11 -1.93
CA ASP A 444 -37.68 22.37 -0.80
C ASP A 444 -39.20 22.19 -0.94
N ALA A 445 -39.88 23.05 -1.71
CA ALA A 445 -41.32 22.98 -1.97
C ALA A 445 -41.74 22.06 -3.14
N MET A 446 -40.80 21.45 -3.87
CA MET A 446 -41.07 20.47 -4.94
C MET A 446 -41.28 19.07 -4.35
N LEU A 447 -42.41 18.88 -3.67
CA LEU A 447 -42.74 17.73 -2.84
C LEU A 447 -43.13 16.48 -3.63
N ASP A 448 -43.53 16.55 -4.90
CA ASP A 448 -44.08 15.42 -5.66
C ASP A 448 -43.12 14.73 -6.65
N TYR A 449 -41.85 15.13 -6.62
CA TYR A 449 -40.73 14.64 -7.45
C TYR A 449 -40.68 15.12 -8.90
N ASP A 450 -41.44 16.14 -9.28
CA ASP A 450 -41.20 16.85 -10.53
C ASP A 450 -40.32 18.11 -10.34
N ASN A 451 -40.37 19.06 -11.27
CA ASN A 451 -39.50 20.24 -11.26
C ASN A 451 -40.26 21.55 -11.07
N ASP A 452 -41.52 21.51 -10.69
CA ASP A 452 -42.37 22.66 -10.41
C ASP A 452 -42.98 22.58 -9.01
N VAL A 453 -43.73 23.62 -8.64
CA VAL A 453 -44.48 23.67 -7.38
C VAL A 453 -45.91 24.00 -7.72
N ASP A 454 -46.79 23.00 -7.68
CA ASP A 454 -48.16 23.07 -8.14
C ASP A 454 -49.20 22.44 -7.17
N ASP A 455 -50.38 22.10 -7.69
CA ASP A 455 -51.48 21.53 -6.91
C ASP A 455 -51.17 20.13 -6.34
N TRP A 456 -50.24 19.38 -6.94
CA TRP A 456 -49.80 18.06 -6.47
C TRP A 456 -48.89 18.18 -5.25
N ASP A 457 -47.93 19.11 -5.27
CA ASP A 457 -47.12 19.43 -4.09
C ASP A 457 -48.01 19.95 -2.95
N PHE A 458 -48.97 20.80 -3.28
CA PHE A 458 -49.92 21.32 -2.28
C PHE A 458 -50.83 20.22 -1.71
N ALA A 459 -51.10 19.16 -2.47
CA ALA A 459 -51.82 18.00 -1.94
C ALA A 459 -50.98 17.29 -0.86
N ILE A 460 -49.68 17.15 -1.05
CA ILE A 460 -48.75 16.57 -0.07
C ILE A 460 -48.64 17.49 1.16
N PHE A 461 -48.42 18.78 0.96
CA PHE A 461 -48.40 19.77 2.03
C PHE A 461 -49.64 19.66 2.94
N ARG A 462 -50.84 19.62 2.33
CA ARG A 462 -52.10 19.49 3.08
C ARG A 462 -52.24 18.17 3.82
N ALA A 463 -51.68 17.09 3.30
CA ALA A 463 -51.69 15.79 3.97
C ALA A 463 -50.85 15.84 5.26
N CYS A 464 -49.79 16.63 5.26
CA CYS A 464 -48.88 16.82 6.40
C CYS A 464 -49.30 17.92 7.37
N PHE A 465 -50.19 18.82 6.97
CA PHE A 465 -50.68 19.92 7.79
C PHE A 465 -51.23 19.44 9.14
N SER A 466 -50.53 19.80 10.22
CA SER A 466 -50.86 19.44 11.60
C SER A 466 -51.32 20.65 12.42
N GLY A 467 -50.85 21.84 12.06
CA GLY A 467 -51.12 23.10 12.75
C GLY A 467 -50.09 23.44 13.84
N PRO A 468 -50.11 24.70 14.32
CA PRO A 468 -49.05 25.26 15.16
C PRO A 468 -48.90 24.52 16.50
N GLY A 469 -47.68 24.14 16.81
CA GLY A 469 -47.27 23.37 17.98
C GLY A 469 -47.74 21.91 17.99
N VAL A 470 -48.28 21.40 16.87
CA VAL A 470 -48.74 20.01 16.75
C VAL A 470 -47.75 19.26 15.87
N PRO A 471 -46.95 18.31 16.42
CA PRO A 471 -45.99 17.57 15.63
C PRO A 471 -46.64 16.94 14.41
N ALA A 472 -46.07 17.19 13.23
CA ALA A 472 -46.57 16.62 11.99
C ALA A 472 -46.38 15.10 11.97
N ASP A 473 -47.30 14.38 11.32
CA ASP A 473 -47.18 12.92 11.17
C ASP A 473 -46.01 12.62 10.22
N ALA A 474 -45.03 11.87 10.71
CA ALA A 474 -43.87 11.49 9.92
C ALA A 474 -44.23 10.68 8.65
N ALA A 475 -45.39 10.01 8.63
CA ALA A 475 -45.88 9.23 7.50
C ALA A 475 -46.94 9.97 6.65
N CYS A 476 -47.12 11.28 6.82
CA CYS A 476 -48.19 12.04 6.16
C CYS A 476 -48.15 12.05 4.61
N ALA A 477 -46.99 11.75 4.01
CA ALA A 477 -46.77 11.77 2.58
C ALA A 477 -46.58 10.37 1.96
N GLU A 478 -46.84 9.30 2.73
CA GLU A 478 -46.77 7.90 2.26
C GLU A 478 -47.94 7.48 1.37
#